data_AF-A0A7C5FX89-F1
#
_entry.id   AF-A0A7C5FX89-F1
#
_cell.length_a   1.000
_cell.length_b   1.000
_cell.length_c   1.000
_cell.angle_alpha   90.00
_cell.angle_beta   90.00
_cell.angle_gamma   90.00
#
_symmetry.space_group_name_H-M   'P 1'
#
loop_
_entity.id
_entity.type
_entity.pdbx_description
1 polymer ?
#
loop_
_entity_poly.entity_id
_entity_poly.type
_entity_poly.pdbx_seq_one_letter_code
_entity_poly.pdbx_strand_id
1 'polypeptide(L)'
;MNRADQVWPRVIILIDMNCFFAAVEQLDHPEWRQRPVAVTNGSLGTTIITSSYEARAYGIKTGMRLQQARQLCPDLIQAPSRSERYVGISTRIMASLQCIS
;
A
#
# COMPACT_ATOMS: atom_id res chain seq x y z
N MET A 1 8.81 23.52 -36.64
CA MET A 1 9.41 23.57 -35.30
C MET A 1 9.64 22.13 -34.85
N ASN A 2 10.89 21.70 -34.68
CA ASN A 2 11.19 20.33 -34.24
C ASN A 2 10.80 20.17 -32.76
N ARG A 3 10.16 19.05 -32.40
CA ARG A 3 9.80 18.74 -30.99
C ARG A 3 11.00 18.75 -30.03
N ALA A 4 12.22 18.64 -30.57
CA ALA A 4 13.47 18.58 -29.80
C ALA A 4 13.86 19.91 -29.12
N ASP A 5 13.36 21.06 -29.61
CA ASP A 5 13.74 22.39 -29.10
C ASP A 5 12.72 22.95 -28.10
N GLN A 6 11.75 22.15 -27.66
CA GLN A 6 10.69 22.58 -26.78
C GLN A 6 11.12 22.51 -25.30
N VAL A 7 11.44 23.67 -24.72
CA VAL A 7 11.75 23.80 -23.29
C VAL A 7 10.45 23.75 -22.49
N TRP A 8 10.35 22.81 -21.56
CA TRP A 8 9.19 22.68 -20.67
C TRP A 8 9.40 23.56 -19.44
N PRO A 9 8.54 24.57 -19.20
CA PRO A 9 8.75 25.53 -18.11
C PRO A 9 8.49 24.93 -16.71
N ARG A 10 7.88 23.74 -16.64
CA ARG A 10 7.57 23.05 -15.39
C ARG A 10 7.52 21.55 -15.60
N VAL A 11 8.04 20.80 -14.63
CA VAL A 11 7.86 19.35 -14.50
C VAL A 11 7.08 19.09 -13.23
N ILE A 12 6.04 18.27 -13.30
CA ILE A 12 5.22 17.85 -12.15
C ILE A 12 5.40 16.34 -11.99
N ILE A 13 5.77 15.91 -10.78
CA ILE A 13 5.97 14.50 -10.44
C ILE A 13 4.92 14.11 -9.41
N LEU A 14 4.19 13.03 -9.68
CA LEU A 14 3.31 12.37 -8.72
C LEU A 14 4.00 11.10 -8.22
N ILE A 15 4.03 10.93 -6.90
CA ILE A 15 4.63 9.78 -6.25
C ILE A 15 3.54 9.07 -5.46
N ASP A 16 3.30 7.80 -5.78
CA ASP A 16 2.34 6.93 -5.09
C ASP A 16 3.06 5.72 -4.49
N MET A 17 2.71 5.37 -3.25
CA MET A 17 3.35 4.27 -2.54
C MET A 17 2.62 2.95 -2.81
N ASN A 18 3.33 2.00 -3.40
CA ASN A 18 2.83 0.68 -3.71
C ASN A 18 2.26 -0.06 -2.48
N CYS A 19 0.96 -0.35 -2.49
CA CYS A 19 0.26 -1.09 -1.43
C CYS A 19 0.58 -0.58 -0.01
N PHE A 20 0.67 0.74 0.16
CA PHE A 20 1.35 1.39 1.30
C PHE A 20 1.16 0.72 2.67
N PHE A 21 -0.07 0.53 3.15
CA PHE A 21 -0.27 -0.07 4.49
C PHE A 21 0.24 -1.50 4.56
N ALA A 22 -0.06 -2.35 3.56
CA ALA A 22 0.42 -3.73 3.53
C ALA A 22 1.95 -3.80 3.42
N ALA A 23 2.56 -2.87 2.68
CA ALA A 23 4.02 -2.77 2.58
C ALA A 23 4.66 -2.36 3.92
N VAL A 24 4.03 -1.46 4.69
CA VAL A 24 4.47 -1.13 6.05
C VAL A 24 4.34 -2.32 7.00
N GLU A 25 3.26 -3.09 6.90
CA GLU A 25 3.11 -4.33 7.69
C GLU A 25 4.21 -5.35 7.33
N GLN A 26 4.53 -5.55 6.04
CA GLN A 26 5.62 -6.44 5.59
C GLN A 26 7.03 -5.91 5.90
N LEU A 27 7.17 -4.60 6.12
CA LEU A 27 8.42 -4.00 6.59
C LEU A 27 8.66 -4.38 8.05
N ASP A 28 7.63 -4.24 8.89
CA ASP A 28 7.69 -4.50 10.33
C ASP A 28 7.63 -6.01 10.67
N HIS A 29 7.05 -6.82 9.78
CA HIS A 29 6.96 -8.28 9.87
C HIS A 29 7.63 -8.93 8.65
N PRO A 30 8.97 -9.08 8.66
CA PRO A 30 9.73 -9.60 7.53
C PRO A 30 9.27 -10.99 7.05
N GLU A 31 8.71 -11.80 7.95
CA GLU A 31 8.15 -13.11 7.66
C GLU A 31 6.84 -13.08 6.85
N TRP A 32 6.26 -11.89 6.63
CA TRP A 32 5.07 -11.68 5.78
C TRP A 32 5.42 -11.22 4.36
N ARG A 33 6.69 -10.98 4.05
CA ARG A 33 7.13 -10.63 2.70
C ARG A 33 6.84 -11.78 1.74
N GLN A 34 6.44 -11.47 0.52
CA GLN A 34 6.07 -12.47 -0.49
C GLN A 34 4.87 -13.35 -0.09
N ARG A 35 4.07 -12.90 0.90
CA ARG A 35 2.85 -13.59 1.35
C ARG A 35 1.62 -12.70 1.13
N PRO A 36 0.43 -13.30 0.93
CA PRO A 36 -0.80 -12.54 0.78
C PRO A 36 -1.16 -11.86 2.11
N VAL A 37 -0.97 -10.55 2.17
CA VAL A 37 -1.36 -9.67 3.29
C VAL A 37 -2.51 -8.76 2.89
N ALA A 38 -3.50 -8.61 3.78
CA ALA A 38 -4.56 -7.61 3.68
C ALA A 38 -4.73 -6.86 5.02
N VAL A 39 -4.89 -5.54 4.93
CA VAL A 39 -5.13 -4.68 6.09
C VAL A 39 -6.62 -4.44 6.24
N THR A 40 -7.16 -4.60 7.45
CA THR A 40 -8.56 -4.33 7.78
C THR A 40 -8.74 -3.06 8.61
N ASN A 41 -9.96 -2.52 8.61
CA ASN A 41 -10.42 -1.44 9.49
C ASN A 41 -10.38 -1.87 10.99
N GLY A 42 -9.18 -1.96 11.57
CA GLY A 42 -8.97 -2.47 12.92
C GLY A 42 -9.14 -3.99 13.04
N SER A 43 -9.05 -4.47 14.29
CA SER A 43 -9.07 -5.91 14.64
C SER A 43 -10.44 -6.56 14.44
N LEU A 44 -11.52 -5.83 14.73
CA LEU A 44 -12.90 -6.27 14.48
C LEU A 44 -13.41 -5.87 13.09
N GLY A 45 -12.57 -5.18 12.31
CA GLY A 45 -12.91 -4.74 10.96
C GLY A 45 -13.07 -5.91 10.01
N THR A 46 -14.17 -5.90 9.27
CA THR A 46 -14.46 -6.94 8.25
C THR A 46 -14.16 -6.47 6.84
N THR A 47 -13.81 -5.20 6.63
CA THR A 47 -13.52 -4.64 5.30
C THR A 47 -12.03 -4.46 5.11
N ILE A 48 -11.53 -4.93 3.96
CA ILE A 48 -10.15 -4.74 3.53
C ILE A 48 -9.97 -3.30 3.06
N ILE A 49 -9.03 -2.58 3.68
CA ILE A 49 -8.68 -1.20 3.32
C ILE A 49 -7.42 -1.14 2.44
N THR A 50 -6.59 -2.19 2.46
CA THR A 50 -5.48 -2.36 1.54
C THR A 50 -5.10 -3.83 1.41
N SER A 51 -4.54 -4.20 0.26
CA SER A 51 -4.03 -5.54 -0.02
C SER A 51 -2.67 -5.48 -0.70
N SER A 52 -1.80 -6.42 -0.35
CA SER A 52 -0.52 -6.70 -1.01
C SER A 52 -0.72 -7.20 -2.44
N TYR A 53 0.33 -7.16 -3.28
CA TYR A 53 0.25 -7.68 -4.64
C TYR A 53 -0.02 -9.19 -4.67
N GLU A 54 0.57 -9.91 -3.73
CA GLU A 54 0.38 -11.34 -3.55
C GLU A 54 -1.09 -11.64 -3.25
N ALA A 55 -1.75 -10.87 -2.38
CA ALA A 55 -3.19 -11.00 -2.15
C ALA A 55 -4.02 -10.63 -3.40
N ARG A 56 -3.63 -9.60 -4.15
CA ARG A 56 -4.30 -9.18 -5.39
C ARG A 56 -4.22 -10.25 -6.48
N ALA A 57 -3.17 -11.06 -6.52
CA ALA A 57 -3.04 -12.18 -7.44
C ALA A 57 -4.14 -13.24 -7.22
N TYR A 58 -4.64 -13.39 -5.99
CA TYR A 58 -5.82 -14.22 -5.67
C TYR A 58 -7.16 -13.52 -5.96
N GLY A 59 -7.15 -12.31 -6.53
CA GLY A 59 -8.35 -11.53 -6.82
C GLY A 59 -8.88 -10.70 -5.64
N ILE A 60 -8.14 -10.60 -4.53
CA ILE A 60 -8.51 -9.79 -3.38
C ILE A 60 -8.36 -8.30 -3.70
N LYS A 61 -9.36 -7.49 -3.32
CA LYS A 61 -9.43 -6.06 -3.63
C LYS A 61 -9.75 -5.23 -2.40
N THR A 62 -9.38 -3.95 -2.43
CA THR A 62 -9.84 -2.97 -1.43
C THR A 62 -11.38 -2.88 -1.48
N GLY A 63 -12.00 -2.75 -0.31
CA GLY A 63 -13.46 -2.77 -0.14
C GLY A 63 -14.07 -4.17 -0.05
N MET A 64 -13.32 -5.23 -0.33
CA MET A 64 -13.79 -6.61 -0.18
C MET A 64 -13.98 -6.97 1.29
N ARG A 65 -15.00 -7.79 1.59
CA ARG A 65 -15.16 -8.37 2.93
C ARG A 65 -14.09 -9.43 3.17
N LEU A 66 -13.49 -9.41 4.35
CA LEU A 66 -12.47 -10.36 4.79
C LEU A 66 -12.92 -11.81 4.61
N GLN A 67 -14.18 -12.11 4.92
CA GLN A 67 -14.73 -13.46 4.74
C GLN A 67 -14.65 -13.92 3.28
N GLN A 68 -15.00 -13.04 2.33
CA GLN A 68 -14.91 -13.34 0.89
C GLN A 68 -13.45 -13.49 0.47
N ALA A 69 -12.56 -12.64 0.98
CA ALA A 69 -11.14 -12.75 0.68
C ALA A 69 -10.52 -14.06 1.21
N ARG A 70 -10.95 -14.54 2.38
CA ARG A 70 -10.53 -15.85 2.92
C ARG A 70 -11.05 -17.04 2.11
N GLN A 71 -12.18 -16.89 1.42
CA GLN A 71 -12.65 -17.91 0.47
C GLN A 71 -11.75 -17.98 -0.77
N LEU A 72 -11.20 -16.85 -1.23
CA LEU A 72 -10.27 -16.80 -2.35
C LEU A 72 -8.84 -17.24 -1.97
N CYS A 73 -8.40 -16.89 -0.76
CA CYS A 73 -7.09 -17.21 -0.23
C CYS A 73 -7.21 -17.59 1.26
N PRO A 74 -7.31 -18.90 1.58
CA PRO A 74 -7.41 -19.36 2.97
C PRO A 74 -6.22 -18.95 3.84
N ASP A 75 -5.03 -18.82 3.24
CA ASP A 75 -3.79 -18.44 3.91
C ASP A 75 -3.57 -16.92 4.01
N LEU A 76 -4.60 -16.12 3.73
CA LEU A 76 -4.54 -14.66 3.79
C LEU A 76 -4.17 -14.17 5.20
N ILE A 77 -3.07 -13.44 5.30
CA ILE A 77 -2.67 -12.76 6.52
C ILE A 77 -3.53 -11.51 6.66
N GLN A 78 -4.28 -11.44 7.76
CA GLN A 78 -5.03 -10.25 8.14
C GLN A 78 -4.19 -9.41 9.11
N ALA A 79 -3.92 -8.16 8.73
CA ALA A 79 -3.30 -7.17 9.60
C ALA A 79 -4.35 -6.12 10.03
N PRO A 80 -4.56 -5.86 11.33
CA PRO A 80 -5.37 -4.73 11.76
C PRO A 80 -4.68 -3.40 11.42
N SER A 81 -5.44 -2.38 11.02
CA SER A 81 -4.88 -1.05 10.74
C SER A 81 -4.11 -0.46 11.94
N ARG A 82 -2.87 -0.03 11.71
CA ARG A 82 -2.00 0.69 12.67
C ARG A 82 -1.76 2.12 12.19
N SER A 83 -2.80 2.96 12.28
CA SER A 83 -2.81 4.34 11.72
C SER A 83 -1.61 5.18 12.15
N GLU A 84 -1.25 5.18 13.44
CA GLU A 84 -0.10 5.93 13.95
C GLU A 84 1.22 5.51 13.29
N ARG A 85 1.40 4.20 13.06
CA ARG A 85 2.58 3.67 12.37
C ARG A 85 2.65 4.13 10.92
N TYR A 86 1.52 4.10 10.22
CA TYR A 86 1.43 4.56 8.82
C TYR A 86 1.72 6.05 8.68
N VAL A 87 1.19 6.87 9.61
CA VAL A 87 1.49 8.32 9.67
C VAL A 87 2.98 8.54 9.91
N GLY A 88 3.59 7.83 10.86
CA GLY A 88 5.02 7.95 11.13
C GLY A 88 5.91 7.64 9.93
N ILE A 89 5.59 6.60 9.15
CA ILE A 89 6.31 6.28 7.91
C ILE A 89 6.05 7.33 6.82
N SER A 90 4.79 7.76 6.64
CA SER A 90 4.43 8.79 5.65
C SER A 90 5.18 10.10 5.90
N THR A 91 5.25 10.55 7.16
CA THR A 91 6.00 11.75 7.55
C THR A 91 7.49 11.66 7.17
N ARG A 92 8.11 10.49 7.36
CA ARG A 92 9.51 10.26 6.96
C ARG A 92 9.70 10.28 5.44
N ILE A 93 8.76 9.73 4.69
CA ILE A 93 8.78 9.78 3.20
C ILE A 93 8.65 11.23 2.74
N MET A 94 7.67 11.98 3.27
CA MET A 94 7.45 13.39 2.90
C MET A 94 8.65 14.27 3.24
N ALA A 95 9.28 14.07 4.40
CA ALA A 95 10.52 14.77 4.75
C ALA A 95 11.65 14.48 3.74
N SER A 96 11.75 13.24 3.25
CA SER A 96 12.75 12.88 2.24
C SER A 96 12.47 13.51 0.88
N LEU A 97 11.20 13.65 0.51
CA LEU A 97 10.78 14.27 -0.76
C LEU A 97 10.96 15.79 -0.77
N GLN A 98 10.81 16.47 0.37
CA GLN A 98 11.04 17.91 0.51
C GLN A 98 12.49 18.31 0.22
N CYS A 99 13.46 17.40 0.35
CA CYS A 99 14.85 17.69 -0.01
C CYS A 99 15.12 17.70 -1.52
N ILE A 100 14.17 17.26 -2.35
CA ILE A 100 14.32 17.13 -3.81
C ILE A 100 13.62 18.29 -4.54
N SER A 101 12.74 19.02 -3.87
CA SER A 101 12.08 20.24 -4.38
C SER A 101 12.96 21.47 -4.20
#